data_AF-W2TDA3-F1
#
_entry.id   AF-W2TDA3-F1
#
_cell.length_a   1.000
_cell.length_b   1.000
_cell.length_c   1.000
_cell.angle_alpha   90.00
_cell.angle_beta   90.00
_cell.angle_gamma   90.00
#
_symmetry.space_group_name_H-M   'P 1'
#
loop_
_entity.id
_entity.type
_entity.pdbx_description
1 polymer ?
#
loop_
_entity_poly.entity_id
_entity_poly.type
_entity_poly.pdbx_seq_one_letter_code
_entity_poly.pdbx_strand_id
1 'polypeptide(L)'
;MQCGSGSTFRFYYNVQTQNCESFQYNGCDGNSNNFANRDQCEQYCGVGGCPYGGSPLRDHSGMIAICTTKDSCPSSHECSPVLVGASSVTRCCPKRDALYKQIF
;
A
#
# COMPACT_ATOMS: atom_id res chain seq x y z
N MET A 1 -28.68 13.06 19.16
CA MET A 1 -27.38 12.62 18.60
C MET A 1 -27.62 11.31 17.90
N GLN A 2 -27.88 11.34 16.59
CA GLN A 2 -28.17 10.13 15.80
C GLN A 2 -27.33 10.22 14.54
N CYS A 3 -26.16 9.60 14.58
CA CYS A 3 -25.50 9.16 13.36
C CYS A 3 -26.21 7.88 12.90
N GLY A 4 -26.58 7.89 11.62
CA GLY A 4 -27.69 7.11 11.06
C GLY A 4 -27.62 5.62 11.36
N SER A 5 -28.79 5.00 11.48
CA SER A 5 -29.05 3.60 11.87
C SER A 5 -28.47 2.51 10.95
N GLY A 6 -27.40 2.78 10.19
CA GLY A 6 -26.70 1.84 9.33
C GLY A 6 -25.22 1.80 9.67
N SER A 7 -24.79 0.73 10.37
CA SER A 7 -23.36 0.42 10.45
C SER A 7 -22.90 -0.11 9.10
N THR A 8 -21.93 0.57 8.50
CA THR A 8 -21.36 0.20 7.20
C THR A 8 -19.91 -0.22 7.40
N PHE A 9 -19.50 -1.32 6.75
CA PHE A 9 -18.09 -1.70 6.75
C PHE A 9 -17.32 -0.76 5.83
N ARG A 10 -16.30 -0.12 6.38
CA ARG A 10 -15.36 0.73 5.65
C ARG A 10 -13.97 0.16 5.77
N PHE A 11 -13.11 0.51 4.82
CA PHE A 11 -11.71 0.14 4.83
C PHE A 11 -10.87 1.32 5.27
N TYR A 12 -9.87 1.06 6.08
CA TYR A 12 -8.85 2.03 6.46
C TYR A 12 -7.48 1.41 6.23
N TYR A 13 -6.53 2.24 5.83
CA TYR A 13 -5.15 1.82 5.70
C TYR A 13 -4.50 1.79 7.07
N ASN A 14 -4.11 0.60 7.51
CA ASN A 14 -3.33 0.40 8.70
C ASN A 14 -1.83 0.48 8.35
N VAL A 15 -1.19 1.58 8.77
CA VAL A 15 0.24 1.83 8.52
C VAL A 15 1.16 0.83 9.23
N GLN A 16 0.70 0.19 10.31
CA GLN A 16 1.49 -0.76 11.09
C GLN A 16 1.53 -2.13 10.40
N THR A 17 0.39 -2.59 9.89
CA THR A 17 0.28 -3.86 9.15
C THR A 17 0.49 -3.68 7.64
N GLN A 18 0.55 -2.43 7.18
CA GLN A 18 0.66 -2.02 5.77
C GLN A 18 -0.45 -2.63 4.90
N ASN A 19 -1.62 -2.76 5.49
CA ASN A 19 -2.74 -3.42 4.85
C ASN A 19 -4.02 -2.59 5.02
N CYS A 20 -4.92 -2.78 4.06
CA CYS A 20 -6.26 -2.22 4.13
C CYS A 20 -7.15 -3.12 4.96
N GLU A 21 -7.44 -2.68 6.17
CA GLU A 21 -8.27 -3.41 7.12
C GLU A 21 -9.70 -2.86 7.13
N SER A 22 -10.67 -3.74 7.35
CA SER A 22 -12.07 -3.34 7.48
C SER A 22 -12.42 -2.98 8.92
N PHE A 23 -13.13 -1.89 9.11
CA PHE A 23 -13.69 -1.49 10.40
C PHE A 23 -15.18 -1.18 10.25
N GLN A 24 -15.92 -1.36 11.35
CA GLN A 24 -17.34 -0.99 11.38
C GLN A 24 -17.47 0.52 11.58
N TYR A 25 -18.00 1.20 10.58
CA TYR A 25 -18.23 2.64 10.60
C TYR A 25 -19.68 2.93 10.96
N ASN A 26 -19.88 3.66 12.07
CA ASN A 26 -21.21 3.96 12.64
C ASN A 26 -21.84 5.25 12.08
N GLY A 27 -21.35 5.76 10.94
CA GLY A 27 -21.96 6.89 10.25
C GLY A 27 -21.63 8.28 10.82
N CYS A 28 -20.75 8.38 11.81
CA CYS A 28 -20.21 9.61 12.38
C CYS A 28 -18.68 9.55 12.35
N ASP A 29 -18.02 10.68 12.07
CA ASP A 29 -16.56 10.86 12.19
C ASP A 29 -15.70 9.99 11.27
N GLY A 30 -15.80 10.25 9.96
CA GLY A 30 -14.89 9.68 8.98
C GLY A 30 -13.69 10.61 8.78
N ASN A 31 -12.50 10.20 9.24
CA ASN A 31 -11.25 10.83 8.81
C ASN A 31 -10.96 10.44 7.34
N SER A 32 -10.09 11.16 6.62
CA SER A 32 -9.78 10.89 5.18
C SER A 32 -9.27 9.47 4.87
N ASN A 33 -8.95 8.68 5.89
CA ASN A 33 -8.58 7.26 5.81
C ASN A 33 -9.81 6.35 5.97
N ASN A 34 -10.86 6.60 5.18
CA ASN A 34 -12.13 5.86 5.22
C ASN A 34 -12.62 5.61 3.79
N PHE A 35 -12.44 4.38 3.32
CA PHE A 35 -12.76 3.96 1.96
C PHE A 35 -13.95 3.02 1.95
N ALA A 36 -14.80 3.14 0.93
CA ALA A 36 -15.98 2.29 0.79
C ALA A 36 -15.63 0.87 0.35
N ASN A 37 -14.50 0.69 -0.32
CA ASN A 37 -14.04 -0.60 -0.80
C ASN A 37 -12.53 -0.74 -0.58
N ARG A 38 -12.10 -2.00 -0.51
CA ARG A 38 -10.69 -2.38 -0.32
C ARG A 38 -9.83 -1.83 -1.45
N ASP A 39 -10.30 -1.94 -2.70
CA ASP A 39 -9.58 -1.46 -3.88
C ASP A 39 -9.29 0.05 -3.80
N GLN A 40 -10.21 0.87 -3.32
CA GLN A 40 -9.99 2.31 -3.12
C GLN A 40 -9.01 2.58 -1.99
N CYS A 41 -9.04 1.79 -0.91
CA CYS A 41 -8.05 1.89 0.15
C CYS A 41 -6.65 1.52 -0.39
N GLU A 42 -6.58 0.43 -1.14
CA GLU A 42 -5.36 -0.07 -1.77
C GLU A 42 -4.88 0.90 -2.86
N GLN A 43 -5.77 1.55 -3.61
CA GLN A 43 -5.43 2.58 -4.59
C GLN A 43 -5.00 3.90 -3.93
N TYR A 44 -5.70 4.34 -2.87
CA TYR A 44 -5.44 5.61 -2.19
C TYR A 44 -4.06 5.61 -1.52
N CYS A 45 -3.70 4.49 -0.90
CA CYS A 45 -2.36 4.31 -0.35
C CYS A 45 -1.33 3.83 -1.39
N GLY A 46 -1.71 3.71 -2.66
CA GLY A 46 -0.77 3.33 -3.72
C GLY A 46 -0.13 1.96 -3.47
N VAL A 47 -0.94 0.96 -3.11
CA VAL A 47 -0.59 -0.46 -3.00
C VAL A 47 -0.37 -1.03 -4.41
N GLY A 48 0.57 -0.41 -5.11
CA GLY A 48 1.01 -0.74 -6.45
C GLY A 48 2.33 -1.50 -6.44
N GLY A 49 2.90 -1.87 -5.30
CA GLY A 49 3.86 -2.97 -5.30
C GLY A 49 5.00 -2.98 -4.31
N CYS A 50 4.98 -2.23 -3.20
CA CYS A 50 6.07 -2.26 -2.22
C CYS A 50 5.63 -2.07 -0.75
N PRO A 51 6.37 -2.66 0.21
CA PRO A 51 6.14 -2.44 1.63
C PRO A 51 6.41 -0.98 2.03
N TYR A 52 5.85 -0.57 3.16
CA TYR A 52 5.97 0.74 3.81
C TYR A 52 5.34 1.91 3.02
N GLY A 53 4.40 1.63 2.12
CA GLY A 53 3.78 2.66 1.27
C GLY A 53 4.71 3.19 0.18
N GLY A 54 5.79 2.45 -0.13
CA GLY A 54 6.67 2.77 -1.24
C GLY A 54 6.02 2.51 -2.60
N SER A 55 6.40 3.28 -3.60
CA SER A 55 6.11 2.93 -4.99
C SER A 55 7.23 2.02 -5.53
N PRO A 56 6.90 0.95 -6.29
CA PRO A 56 7.93 0.15 -6.91
C PRO A 56 8.70 0.94 -7.96
N LEU A 57 9.98 0.62 -8.09
CA LEU A 57 10.82 1.16 -9.15
C LEU A 57 10.20 0.83 -10.51
N ARG A 58 10.22 1.81 -11.42
CA ARG A 58 9.86 1.62 -12.83
C ARG A 58 11.11 1.70 -13.69
N ASP A 59 11.19 0.86 -14.72
CA ASP A 59 12.25 0.89 -15.71
C ASP A 59 12.06 2.06 -16.71
N HIS A 60 12.99 2.20 -17.66
CA HIS A 60 12.93 3.21 -18.73
C HIS A 60 11.72 3.02 -19.67
N SER A 61 11.11 1.84 -19.66
CA SER A 61 9.91 1.49 -20.42
C SER A 61 8.62 1.89 -19.68
N GLY A 62 8.75 2.37 -18.43
CA GLY A 62 7.62 2.65 -17.54
C GLY A 62 7.00 1.40 -16.92
N MET A 63 7.61 0.21 -17.10
CA MET A 63 7.18 -1.05 -16.50
C MET A 63 7.75 -1.21 -15.09
N ILE A 64 7.02 -1.93 -14.24
CA ILE A 64 7.46 -2.20 -12.87
C ILE A 64 8.70 -3.10 -12.88
N ALA A 65 9.78 -2.63 -12.25
CA ALA A 65 11.00 -3.38 -12.09
C ALA A 65 10.78 -4.52 -11.06
N ILE A 66 10.71 -5.74 -11.59
CA ILE A 66 10.71 -6.97 -10.80
C ILE A 66 12.14 -7.38 -10.48
N CYS A 67 12.32 -8.08 -9.37
CA CYS A 67 13.61 -8.63 -8.99
C CYS A 67 13.51 -10.15 -8.86
N THR A 68 14.53 -10.83 -9.34
CA THR A 68 14.62 -12.30 -9.36
C THR A 68 16.02 -12.72 -8.92
N THR A 69 16.38 -14.00 -9.05
CA THR A 69 17.75 -14.48 -8.79
C THR A 69 18.80 -13.94 -9.77
N LYS A 70 18.38 -13.31 -10.88
CA LYS A 70 19.26 -12.68 -11.87
C LYS A 70 19.16 -11.16 -11.89
N ASP A 71 17.97 -10.62 -11.66
CA ASP A 71 17.72 -9.17 -11.68
C ASP A 71 17.74 -8.60 -10.26
N SER A 72 18.84 -7.92 -9.94
CA SER A 72 19.06 -7.26 -8.65
C SER A 72 18.56 -5.83 -8.67
N CYS A 73 17.91 -5.40 -7.59
CA CYS A 73 17.50 -4.02 -7.41
C CYS A 73 18.71 -3.09 -7.22
N PRO A 74 18.63 -1.83 -7.68
CA PRO A 74 19.66 -0.82 -7.45
C PRO A 74 19.84 -0.54 -5.95
N SER A 75 20.97 0.05 -5.53
CA SER A 75 21.35 0.21 -4.11
C SER A 75 20.32 0.94 -3.23
N SER A 76 19.46 1.79 -3.82
CA SER A 76 18.37 2.52 -3.16
C SER A 76 17.10 1.68 -2.94
N HIS A 77 17.00 0.53 -3.60
CA HIS A 77 15.87 -0.37 -3.57
C HIS A 77 16.28 -1.75 -3.04
N GLU A 78 15.33 -2.46 -2.46
CA GLU A 78 15.43 -3.82 -1.97
C GLU A 78 14.39 -4.67 -2.67
N CYS A 79 14.72 -5.94 -2.88
CA CYS A 79 13.81 -6.88 -3.48
C CYS A 79 12.77 -7.31 -2.44
N SER A 80 11.55 -6.78 -2.52
CA SER A 80 10.48 -7.12 -1.57
C SER A 80 9.40 -7.97 -2.26
N PRO A 81 8.95 -9.06 -1.63
CA PRO A 81 7.81 -9.83 -2.11
C PRO A 81 6.53 -9.05 -1.83
N VAL A 82 5.69 -8.89 -2.86
CA VAL A 82 4.36 -8.32 -2.73
C VAL A 82 3.30 -9.27 -3.23
N LEU A 83 2.15 -9.26 -2.57
CA LEU A 83 1.01 -10.07 -2.96
C LEU A 83 0.18 -9.30 -3.98
N VAL A 84 0.05 -9.85 -5.18
CA VAL A 84 -0.79 -9.33 -6.25
C VAL A 84 -1.91 -10.36 -6.46
N GLY A 85 -3.08 -10.09 -5.88
CA GLY A 85 -4.16 -11.07 -5.80
C GLY A 85 -3.75 -12.27 -4.94
N ALA A 86 -3.63 -13.45 -5.58
CA ALA A 86 -3.21 -14.70 -4.92
C ALA A 86 -1.74 -15.07 -5.15
N SER A 87 -0.97 -14.26 -5.89
CA SER A 87 0.42 -14.55 -6.28
C SER A 87 1.41 -13.64 -5.56
N SER A 88 2.51 -14.21 -5.06
CA SER A 88 3.65 -13.45 -4.56
C SER A 88 4.58 -13.07 -5.72
N VAL A 89 4.72 -11.78 -5.98
CA VAL A 89 5.61 -11.23 -7.01
C VAL A 89 6.67 -10.39 -6.31
N THR A 90 7.93 -10.59 -6.66
CA THR A 90 9.05 -9.80 -6.12
C THR A 90 9.29 -8.54 -6.94
N ARG A 91 9.32 -7.40 -6.27
CA ARG A 91 9.49 -6.08 -6.88
C ARG A 91 10.60 -5.30 -6.21
N CYS A 92 11.21 -4.38 -6.97
CA CYS A 92 12.19 -3.47 -6.42
C CYS A 92 11.53 -2.33 -5.68
N CYS A 93 11.72 -2.33 -4.37
CA CYS A 93 11.04 -1.48 -3.43
C CYS A 93 11.99 -0.55 -2.69
N PRO A 94 11.63 0.72 -2.47
CA PRO A 94 12.51 1.63 -1.75
C PRO A 94 12.78 1.09 -0.34
N LYS A 95 14.05 1.10 0.06
CA LYS A 95 14.44 0.71 1.43
C LYS A 95 13.80 1.65 2.44
N ARG A 96 13.58 1.19 3.68
CA ARG A 96 13.12 2.07 4.79
C ARG A 96 13.95 3.34 4.93
N ASP A 97 15.27 3.25 4.70
CA ASP A 97 16.18 4.41 4.71
C ASP A 97 15.91 5.42 3.60
N ALA A 98 15.43 4.97 2.43
CA ALA A 98 15.07 5.85 1.32
C ALA A 98 13.74 6.58 1.59
N LEU A 99 12.81 5.94 2.32
CA LEU A 99 11.53 6.52 2.72
C LEU A 99 11.67 7.51 3.89
N TYR A 100 12.58 7.25 4.83
CA TYR A 100 12.87 8.18 5.93
C TYR A 100 13.60 9.46 5.48
N LYS A 101 14.33 9.42 4.36
CA LYS A 101 14.98 10.60 3.77
C LYS A 101 14.04 11.57 3.04
N GLN A 102 12.76 11.24 2.89
CA GLN A 102 11.75 12.19 2.36
C GLN A 102 11.04 13.00 3.46
N ILE A 103 11.38 12.76 4.74
CA ILE A 103 10.74 13.43 5.89
C ILE A 103 11.66 14.49 6.52
N PHE A 104 12.91 14.63 6.06
CA PHE A 104 13.84 15.69 6.46
C PHE A 104 14.35 16.49 5.27
#